data_AF-F2CSN4-F1
#
_entry.id   AF-F2CSN4-F1
#
_cell.length_a   1.000
_cell.length_b   1.000
_cell.length_c   1.000
_cell.angle_alpha   90.00
_cell.angle_beta   90.00
_cell.angle_gamma   90.00
#
_symmetry.space_group_name_H-M   'P 1'
#
loop_
_entity.id
_entity.type
_entity.pdbx_description
1 polymer ?
#
loop_
_entity_poly.entity_id
_entity_poly.type
_entity_poly.pdbx_seq_one_letter_code
_entity_poly.pdbx_strand_id
1 'polypeptide(L)'
;MGAPSYRLAAAVTAEAEFLVARQLPPPGVGEEEEDYRRYVDSDLYDLPSAPLRRLAEGEPARPGVAVAVADAEAEGSLDLSRLDVSAALDQILSQLGLTNAMCGEWRLLKYVEEAEFGPDAGVNTVLIITSLESKPEALQDSCKWMSKEGARELLSEVKPGGTRIGPYVHVGFLKSELSSNCTAASTLLSQEYPPGITLVPMKSSTLRPFRTTNLVVIQATSGTCGSKRSDYFACGDALLIDPGCCSQVHTELADLVNSLPKKLLVLVTHHHNDHIEGLSVVQRCNPDAVLLIHENTMKRIGKGNWSTGYTAVTGGENVCIGDQELQVIFAPGHTDGHMGLLHVNTNALIVGDHCVGHGSAILDNRAGGNMKDYFQTTYKFLEMSPHVLIPMHGRINLWPKHMLCGYLKNRKAREASILQSIENGAQTLFDIVSKTYCDVDRKLWVPASFNVRLHVDHLNSQDKLPKDFSLEMFSGSCDEFMSSLQQ
;
A
#
# COMPACT_ATOMS: atom_id res chain seq x y z
N MET A 1 -3.90 -18.01 9.04
CA MET A 1 -3.12 -16.85 9.52
C MET A 1 -3.03 -16.98 11.04
N GLY A 2 -2.06 -16.34 11.68
CA GLY A 2 -2.07 -16.22 13.14
C GLY A 2 -3.30 -15.43 13.61
N ALA A 3 -3.59 -15.46 14.91
CA ALA A 3 -4.60 -14.58 15.49
C ALA A 3 -4.22 -13.10 15.25
N PRO A 4 -5.20 -12.20 15.03
CA PRO A 4 -4.90 -10.78 14.87
C PRO A 4 -4.19 -10.25 16.12
N SER A 5 -3.24 -9.36 15.89
CA SER A 5 -2.58 -8.59 16.95
C SER A 5 -3.40 -7.34 17.26
N TYR A 6 -3.09 -6.67 18.38
CA TYR A 6 -3.79 -5.46 18.79
C TYR A 6 -2.83 -4.31 18.95
N ARG A 7 -3.34 -3.10 18.73
CA ARG A 7 -2.62 -1.86 19.01
C ARG A 7 -3.53 -0.90 19.77
N LEU A 8 -2.96 -0.22 20.76
CA LEU A 8 -3.62 0.88 21.45
C LEU A 8 -3.13 2.18 20.82
N ALA A 9 -4.05 3.05 20.39
CA ALA A 9 -3.76 4.43 20.04
C ALA A 9 -4.52 5.35 21.00
N ALA A 10 -3.89 6.44 21.41
CA ALA A 10 -4.44 7.32 22.43
C ALA A 10 -4.53 8.76 21.93
N ALA A 11 -5.67 9.38 22.14
CA ALA A 11 -5.87 10.81 21.96
C ALA A 11 -5.88 11.53 23.30
N VAL A 12 -4.97 12.49 23.47
CA VAL A 12 -4.95 13.39 24.62
C VAL A 12 -5.41 14.77 24.15
N THR A 13 -6.46 15.31 24.75
CA THR A 13 -7.07 16.58 24.33
C THR A 13 -6.93 17.68 25.37
N ALA A 14 -6.79 18.93 24.93
CA ALA A 14 -6.80 20.12 25.79
C ALA A 14 -7.16 21.34 24.94
N GLU A 15 -8.01 22.23 25.46
CA GLU A 15 -8.35 23.51 24.81
C GLU A 15 -8.77 23.37 23.32
N ALA A 16 -9.63 22.39 23.02
CA ALA A 16 -10.09 22.04 21.65
C ALA A 16 -9.02 21.54 20.67
N GLU A 17 -7.79 21.27 21.15
CA GLU A 17 -6.73 20.63 20.39
C GLU A 17 -6.48 19.20 20.90
N PHE A 18 -5.76 18.42 20.10
CA PHE A 18 -5.26 17.09 20.47
C PHE A 18 -3.76 16.98 20.23
N LEU A 19 -3.12 16.15 21.02
CA LEU A 19 -1.68 15.94 20.98
C LEU A 19 -1.32 14.86 19.94
N VAL A 20 -0.42 15.20 19.02
CA VAL A 20 0.15 14.25 18.05
C VAL A 20 1.63 14.08 18.26
N ALA A 21 2.15 12.89 17.96
CA ALA A 21 3.56 12.55 18.04
C ALA A 21 4.14 12.30 16.64
N ARG A 22 5.35 12.80 16.40
CA ARG A 22 6.12 12.52 15.18
C ARG A 22 6.49 11.04 15.16
N GLN A 23 6.09 10.36 14.10
CA GLN A 23 6.39 8.96 13.85
C GLN A 23 7.82 8.82 13.34
N LEU A 24 8.51 7.78 13.79
CA LEU A 24 9.86 7.48 13.32
C LEU A 24 9.80 6.61 12.06
N PRO A 25 10.62 6.89 11.05
CA PRO A 25 10.75 6.00 9.91
C PRO A 25 11.30 4.64 10.34
N PRO A 26 11.02 3.56 9.59
CA PRO A 26 11.63 2.27 9.83
C PRO A 26 13.16 2.37 9.78
N PRO A 27 13.89 1.53 10.56
CA PRO A 27 15.34 1.55 10.55
C PRO A 27 15.90 1.40 9.13
N GLY A 28 16.86 2.25 8.77
CA GLY A 28 17.49 2.22 7.44
C GLY A 28 18.16 0.88 7.15
N VAL A 29 18.08 0.41 5.90
CA VAL A 29 18.73 -0.82 5.46
C VAL A 29 20.19 -0.50 5.10
N GLY A 30 21.08 -0.48 6.10
CA GLY A 30 22.52 -0.24 5.95
C GLY A 30 22.91 1.21 5.63
N GLU A 31 24.19 1.44 5.30
CA GLU A 31 24.68 2.76 4.89
C GLU A 31 23.87 3.29 3.69
N GLU A 32 23.39 4.54 3.78
CA GLU A 32 22.73 5.18 2.65
C GLU A 32 23.79 5.59 1.63
N GLU A 33 23.74 4.98 0.43
CA GLU A 33 24.40 5.50 -0.77
C GLU A 33 24.07 7.00 -0.90
N GLU A 34 25.06 7.81 -1.25
CA GLU A 34 24.90 9.27 -1.33
C GLU A 34 23.71 9.68 -2.22
N ASP A 35 23.47 8.93 -3.30
CA ASP A 35 22.37 9.12 -4.24
C ASP A 35 20.98 9.08 -3.58
N TYR A 36 20.81 8.36 -2.46
CA TYR A 36 19.52 8.25 -1.78
C TYR A 36 19.29 9.34 -0.73
N ARG A 37 20.35 10.02 -0.27
CA ARG A 37 20.26 11.05 0.77
C ARG A 37 19.53 12.30 0.32
N ARG A 38 19.46 12.54 -0.99
CA ARG A 38 18.71 13.67 -1.57
C ARG A 38 17.20 13.53 -1.46
N TYR A 39 16.70 12.31 -1.25
CA TYR A 39 15.28 12.04 -1.05
C TYR A 39 14.97 12.00 0.45
N VAL A 40 13.82 12.56 0.84
CA VAL A 40 13.40 12.64 2.23
C VAL A 40 11.89 12.39 2.30
N ASP A 41 11.48 11.44 3.16
CA ASP A 41 10.07 11.33 3.54
C ASP A 41 9.72 12.48 4.48
N SER A 42 8.65 13.22 4.19
CA SER A 42 8.21 14.31 5.05
C SER A 42 7.84 13.82 6.46
N ASP A 43 7.95 14.69 7.46
CA ASP A 43 7.55 14.38 8.83
C ASP A 43 6.10 13.91 8.90
N LEU A 44 5.88 12.73 9.49
CA LEU A 44 4.57 12.14 9.73
C LEU A 44 4.20 12.32 11.20
N TYR A 45 3.06 12.95 11.48
CA TYR A 45 2.49 13.05 12.82
C TYR A 45 1.22 12.20 12.89
N ASP A 46 1.05 11.46 13.98
CA ASP A 46 -0.14 10.67 14.22
C ASP A 46 -0.45 10.60 15.72
N LEU A 47 -1.57 9.97 16.09
CA LEU A 47 -1.81 9.62 17.49
C LEU A 47 -0.73 8.64 17.97
N PRO A 48 -0.13 8.87 19.15
CA PRO A 48 0.82 7.94 19.72
C PRO A 48 0.16 6.58 19.92
N SER A 49 0.92 5.52 19.65
CA SER A 49 0.41 4.16 19.72
C SER A 49 1.45 3.18 20.25
N ALA A 50 0.97 2.07 20.81
CA ALA A 50 1.80 1.00 21.33
C ALA A 50 1.17 -0.38 21.06
N PRO A 51 1.97 -1.45 20.90
CA PRO A 51 1.46 -2.81 20.84
C PRO A 51 0.59 -3.12 22.07
N LEU A 52 -0.59 -3.70 21.84
CA LEU A 52 -1.52 -4.07 22.90
C LEU A 52 -1.53 -5.59 23.04
N ARG A 53 -1.01 -6.08 24.16
CA ARG A 53 -0.86 -7.51 24.42
C ARG A 53 -2.16 -8.11 24.95
N ARG A 54 -2.53 -9.29 24.46
CA ARG A 54 -3.56 -10.13 25.09
C ARG A 54 -3.00 -10.79 26.35
N LEU A 55 -3.72 -10.67 27.46
CA LEU A 55 -3.41 -11.35 28.72
C LEU A 55 -3.67 -12.85 28.57
N ALA A 56 -2.81 -13.67 29.17
CA ALA A 56 -3.03 -15.12 29.20
C ALA A 56 -4.21 -15.48 30.12
N GLU A 57 -4.82 -16.66 29.94
CA GLU A 57 -5.87 -17.12 30.83
C GLU A 57 -5.37 -17.19 32.29
N GLY A 58 -6.07 -16.50 33.20
CA GLY A 58 -5.69 -16.40 34.61
C GLY A 58 -4.61 -15.37 34.93
N GLU A 59 -4.04 -14.68 33.93
CA GLU A 59 -3.14 -13.53 34.16
C GLU A 59 -3.97 -12.32 34.60
N PRO A 60 -3.77 -11.78 35.82
CA PRO A 60 -4.50 -10.61 36.26
C PRO A 60 -4.05 -9.38 35.46
N ALA A 61 -5.02 -8.58 35.01
CA ALA A 61 -4.71 -7.26 34.46
C ALA A 61 -3.93 -6.45 35.51
N ARG A 62 -2.90 -5.72 35.06
CA ARG A 62 -2.15 -4.83 35.95
C ARG A 62 -3.12 -3.85 36.62
N PRO A 63 -3.03 -3.64 37.95
CA PRO A 63 -3.79 -2.58 38.60
C PRO A 63 -3.46 -1.26 37.90
N GLY A 64 -4.44 -0.65 37.26
CA GLY A 64 -4.20 0.46 36.37
C GLY A 64 -5.47 0.98 35.72
N VAL A 65 -5.28 2.05 34.97
CA VAL A 65 -6.27 2.96 34.40
C VAL A 65 -7.54 2.26 33.92
N ALA A 66 -8.67 2.59 34.56
CA ALA A 66 -9.98 2.19 34.05
C ALA A 66 -10.28 2.96 32.76
N VAL A 67 -10.61 2.22 31.69
CA VAL A 67 -11.15 2.80 30.46
C VAL A 67 -12.66 2.64 30.51
N ALA A 68 -13.38 3.74 30.62
CA ALA A 68 -14.83 3.73 30.51
C ALA A 68 -15.24 3.42 29.07
N VAL A 69 -16.07 2.40 28.89
CA VAL A 69 -16.72 2.13 27.61
C VAL A 69 -18.00 2.96 27.60
N ALA A 70 -18.09 3.95 26.71
CA ALA A 70 -19.32 4.70 26.54
C ALA A 70 -20.37 3.81 25.83
N ASP A 71 -21.57 3.72 26.39
CA ASP A 71 -22.68 2.84 25.96
C ASP A 71 -23.29 3.12 24.57
N ALA A 72 -22.60 3.77 23.62
CA ALA A 72 -23.28 4.30 22.42
C ALA A 72 -22.71 3.93 21.03
N GLU A 73 -21.44 3.57 20.84
CA GLU A 73 -20.92 3.33 19.47
C GLU A 73 -19.89 2.17 19.34
N ALA A 74 -19.82 1.29 20.35
CA ALA A 74 -19.00 0.09 20.25
C ALA A 74 -19.73 -1.00 19.43
N GLU A 75 -19.69 -0.91 18.10
CA GLU A 75 -20.00 -2.07 17.26
C GLU A 75 -18.90 -3.13 17.43
N GLY A 76 -19.19 -4.13 18.27
CA GLY A 76 -18.35 -5.29 18.53
C GLY A 76 -17.94 -5.42 20.00
N SER A 77 -18.24 -6.57 20.61
CA SER A 77 -17.93 -6.86 22.02
C SER A 77 -16.43 -7.09 22.23
N LEU A 78 -15.61 -6.04 22.16
CA LEU A 78 -14.21 -6.14 22.56
C LEU A 78 -14.12 -6.16 24.09
N ASP A 79 -13.75 -7.30 24.65
CA ASP A 79 -13.48 -7.44 26.07
C ASP A 79 -12.11 -6.85 26.42
N LEU A 80 -12.09 -5.56 26.77
CA LEU A 80 -10.88 -4.84 27.19
C LEU A 80 -10.20 -5.46 28.42
N SER A 81 -10.93 -6.23 29.24
CA SER A 81 -10.37 -6.88 30.44
C SER A 81 -9.32 -7.95 30.12
N ARG A 82 -9.29 -8.43 28.87
CA ARG A 82 -8.31 -9.40 28.37
C ARG A 82 -7.09 -8.76 27.71
N LEU A 83 -6.96 -7.43 27.78
CA LEU A 83 -5.89 -6.66 27.14
C LEU A 83 -5.09 -5.90 28.18
N ASP A 84 -3.76 -5.88 28.03
CA ASP A 84 -2.85 -5.17 28.93
C ASP A 84 -2.80 -3.66 28.59
N VAL A 85 -3.94 -2.99 28.77
CA VAL A 85 -4.12 -1.57 28.42
C VAL A 85 -3.15 -0.69 29.20
N SER A 86 -2.94 -0.96 30.49
CA SER A 86 -2.04 -0.19 31.35
C SER A 86 -0.61 -0.17 30.80
N ALA A 87 -0.04 -1.32 30.42
CA ALA A 87 1.31 -1.38 29.90
C ALA A 87 1.48 -0.69 28.53
N ALA A 88 0.44 -0.74 27.68
CA ALA A 88 0.44 -0.02 26.41
C ALA A 88 0.31 1.49 26.64
N LEU A 89 -0.53 1.91 27.59
CA LEU A 89 -0.72 3.31 27.94
C LEU A 89 0.53 3.94 28.55
N ASP A 90 1.26 3.22 29.42
CA ASP A 90 2.54 3.69 29.97
C ASP A 90 3.55 4.00 28.85
N GLN A 91 3.62 3.17 27.81
CA GLN A 91 4.48 3.39 26.64
C GLN A 91 4.05 4.63 25.86
N ILE A 92 2.74 4.82 25.66
CA ILE A 92 2.19 5.99 24.97
C ILE A 92 2.47 7.28 25.75
N LEU A 93 2.20 7.29 27.07
CA LEU A 93 2.43 8.45 27.91
C LEU A 93 3.92 8.82 27.97
N SER A 94 4.80 7.82 27.97
CA SER A 94 6.24 8.02 27.83
C SER A 94 6.64 8.67 26.50
N GLN A 95 6.00 8.30 25.38
CA GLN A 95 6.19 8.97 24.08
C GLN A 95 5.74 10.44 24.10
N LEU A 96 4.78 10.80 24.95
CA LEU A 96 4.25 12.15 25.08
C LEU A 96 4.98 12.99 26.14
N GLY A 97 5.80 12.37 27.00
CA GLY A 97 6.36 13.02 28.18
C GLY A 97 5.31 13.33 29.25
N LEU A 98 4.21 12.57 29.28
CA LEU A 98 3.10 12.74 30.22
C LEU A 98 3.10 11.63 31.27
N THR A 99 2.36 11.85 32.35
CA THR A 99 2.04 10.82 33.34
C THR A 99 0.54 10.66 33.44
N ASN A 100 0.07 9.48 33.86
CA ASN A 100 -1.36 9.23 33.92
C ASN A 100 -2.08 10.12 34.96
N ALA A 101 -1.36 10.62 35.97
CA ALA A 101 -1.92 11.56 36.96
C ALA A 101 -2.32 12.92 36.35
N MET A 102 -1.79 13.27 35.17
CA MET A 102 -2.14 14.49 34.46
C MET A 102 -3.42 14.32 33.62
N CYS A 103 -3.80 13.07 33.34
CA CYS A 103 -4.92 12.73 32.48
C CYS A 103 -6.22 12.59 33.29
N GLY A 104 -7.32 13.06 32.72
CA GLY A 104 -8.65 12.73 33.21
C GLY A 104 -9.02 11.25 32.94
N GLU A 105 -10.30 10.94 33.10
CA GLU A 105 -10.83 9.60 32.81
C GLU A 105 -10.62 9.22 31.33
N TRP A 106 -10.07 8.03 31.11
CA TRP A 106 -9.90 7.46 29.79
C TRP A 106 -11.20 6.82 29.30
N ARG A 107 -11.55 7.06 28.04
CA ARG A 107 -12.76 6.53 27.41
C ARG A 107 -12.42 5.81 26.12
N LEU A 108 -13.14 4.73 25.82
CA LEU A 108 -13.07 4.08 24.51
C LEU A 108 -13.67 5.05 23.46
N LEU A 109 -12.87 5.41 22.47
CA LEU A 109 -13.30 6.25 21.36
C LEU A 109 -13.80 5.39 20.19
N LYS A 110 -13.01 4.38 19.79
CA LYS A 110 -13.33 3.53 18.63
C LYS A 110 -12.58 2.21 18.68
N TYR A 111 -13.21 1.16 18.17
CA TYR A 111 -12.55 -0.10 17.84
C TYR A 111 -12.56 -0.28 16.32
N VAL A 112 -11.41 -0.63 15.75
CA VAL A 112 -11.27 -0.81 14.30
C VAL A 112 -10.61 -2.16 14.04
N GLU A 113 -11.37 -3.05 13.42
CA GLU A 113 -10.84 -4.29 12.86
C GLU A 113 -10.14 -3.99 11.53
N GLU A 114 -8.93 -4.51 11.36
CA GLU A 114 -8.17 -4.32 10.12
C GLU A 114 -8.61 -5.36 9.08
N ALA A 115 -8.78 -4.91 7.83
CA ALA A 115 -9.04 -5.82 6.72
C ALA A 115 -7.84 -6.74 6.44
N GLU A 116 -8.09 -7.91 5.85
CA GLU A 116 -7.06 -8.96 5.63
C GLU A 116 -6.12 -8.64 4.44
N PHE A 117 -5.25 -7.65 4.59
CA PHE A 117 -4.25 -7.29 3.58
C PHE A 117 -3.16 -8.35 3.37
N GLY A 118 -2.84 -9.14 4.41
CA GLY A 118 -1.82 -10.17 4.38
C GLY A 118 -0.39 -9.67 4.09
N PRO A 119 0.61 -10.56 4.07
CA PRO A 119 0.52 -11.96 4.48
C PRO A 119 0.45 -12.15 6.00
N ASP A 120 0.86 -11.13 6.76
CA ASP A 120 0.79 -11.10 8.22
C ASP A 120 -0.66 -10.99 8.70
N ALA A 121 -0.92 -11.45 9.93
CA ALA A 121 -2.23 -11.30 10.55
C ALA A 121 -2.61 -9.81 10.70
N GLY A 122 -3.92 -9.53 10.74
CA GLY A 122 -4.46 -8.19 10.96
C GLY A 122 -4.01 -7.57 12.29
N VAL A 123 -4.02 -6.25 12.35
CA VAL A 123 -3.72 -5.43 13.54
C VAL A 123 -4.96 -4.63 13.90
N ASN A 124 -5.73 -5.13 14.86
CA ASN A 124 -6.93 -4.44 15.32
C ASN A 124 -6.54 -3.27 16.22
N THR A 125 -7.13 -2.11 15.99
CA THR A 125 -6.79 -0.88 16.71
C THR A 125 -7.86 -0.51 17.72
N VAL A 126 -7.45 -0.29 18.96
CA VAL A 126 -8.28 0.27 20.04
C VAL A 126 -7.87 1.73 20.20
N LEU A 127 -8.80 2.64 19.93
CA LEU A 127 -8.59 4.08 20.12
C LEU A 127 -9.23 4.50 21.44
N ILE A 128 -8.45 5.10 22.32
CA ILE A 128 -8.93 5.68 23.58
C ILE A 128 -8.68 7.18 23.61
N ILE A 129 -9.48 7.90 24.39
CA ILE A 129 -9.40 9.36 24.51
C ILE A 129 -9.44 9.80 25.96
N THR A 130 -8.70 10.85 26.27
CA THR A 130 -8.76 11.58 27.55
C THR A 130 -8.64 13.08 27.31
N SER A 131 -8.90 13.85 28.36
CA SER A 131 -8.72 15.31 28.39
C SER A 131 -7.79 15.73 29.54
N LEU A 132 -6.96 16.74 29.29
CA LEU A 132 -6.18 17.44 30.32
C LEU A 132 -6.94 18.69 30.77
N GLU A 133 -6.72 19.11 32.01
CA GLU A 133 -7.29 20.37 32.54
C GLU A 133 -6.68 21.61 31.85
N SER A 134 -5.38 21.55 31.53
CA SER A 134 -4.65 22.59 30.82
C SER A 134 -3.49 22.00 30.02
N LYS A 135 -2.98 22.73 29.03
CA LYS A 135 -1.80 22.31 28.27
C LYS A 135 -0.54 22.36 29.15
N PRO A 136 0.32 21.32 29.14
CA PRO A 136 1.57 21.33 29.88
C PRO A 136 2.53 22.37 29.29
N GLU A 137 3.31 23.03 30.15
CA GLU A 137 4.26 24.09 29.76
C GLU A 137 5.40 23.58 28.87
N ALA A 138 5.78 22.30 29.00
CA ALA A 138 6.79 21.66 28.19
C ALA A 138 6.28 20.32 27.65
N LEU A 139 6.49 20.09 26.36
CA LEU A 139 6.26 18.82 25.66
C LEU A 139 7.60 18.28 25.15
N GLN A 140 7.64 16.99 24.80
CA GLN A 140 8.76 16.48 24.01
C GLN A 140 8.81 17.16 22.63
N ASP A 141 10.00 17.42 22.10
CA ASP A 141 10.19 18.05 20.78
C ASP A 141 9.53 17.30 19.61
N SER A 142 9.28 16.00 19.80
CA SER A 142 8.57 15.13 18.85
C SER A 142 7.06 15.33 18.87
N CYS A 143 6.50 16.04 19.84
CA CYS A 143 5.07 16.19 20.05
C CYS A 143 4.59 17.61 19.75
N LYS A 144 3.35 17.75 19.29
CA LYS A 144 2.72 19.05 19.08
C LYS A 144 1.21 18.99 19.26
N TRP A 145 0.64 20.09 19.74
CA TRP A 145 -0.80 20.31 19.73
C TRP A 145 -1.29 20.60 18.32
N MET A 146 -2.48 20.10 18.00
CA MET A 146 -3.10 20.26 16.70
C MET A 146 -4.61 20.39 16.84
N SER A 147 -5.20 21.36 16.14
CA SER A 147 -6.64 21.45 15.99
C SER A 147 -7.17 20.45 14.96
N LYS A 148 -8.45 20.09 15.07
CA LYS A 148 -9.11 19.23 14.06
C LYS A 148 -9.08 19.87 12.68
N GLU A 149 -9.29 21.18 12.61
CA GLU A 149 -9.26 21.98 11.39
C GLU A 149 -7.87 21.95 10.75
N GLY A 150 -6.81 22.12 11.54
CA GLY A 150 -5.43 22.07 11.03
C GLY A 150 -5.05 20.67 10.54
N ALA A 151 -5.48 19.61 11.22
CA ALA A 151 -5.29 18.25 10.75
C ALA A 151 -6.05 17.97 9.45
N ARG A 152 -7.27 18.50 9.31
CA ARG A 152 -8.10 18.39 8.10
C ARG A 152 -7.45 19.11 6.92
N GLU A 153 -6.95 20.33 7.11
CA GLU A 153 -6.22 21.08 6.09
C GLU A 153 -4.98 20.32 5.60
N LEU A 154 -4.20 19.73 6.50
CA LEU A 154 -3.03 18.92 6.14
C LEU A 154 -3.37 17.65 5.35
N LEU A 155 -4.57 17.10 5.52
CA LEU A 155 -5.05 15.93 4.79
C LEU A 155 -5.71 16.28 3.45
N SER A 156 -6.33 17.46 3.33
CA SER A 156 -7.06 17.89 2.12
C SER A 156 -6.22 18.74 1.17
N GLU A 157 -5.27 19.53 1.68
CA GLU A 157 -4.38 20.39 0.90
C GLU A 157 -2.94 19.90 0.96
N VAL A 158 -2.73 18.66 0.51
CA VAL A 158 -1.42 18.02 0.59
C VAL A 158 -0.41 18.75 -0.29
N LYS A 159 0.66 19.25 0.34
CA LYS A 159 1.82 19.82 -0.35
C LYS A 159 2.97 18.80 -0.33
N PRO A 160 3.56 18.44 -1.48
CA PRO A 160 4.77 17.60 -1.51
C PRO A 160 5.86 18.16 -0.61
N GLY A 161 6.50 17.31 0.20
CA GLY A 161 7.51 17.71 1.19
C GLY A 161 6.93 18.36 2.46
N GLY A 162 5.61 18.56 2.53
CA GLY A 162 4.91 19.11 3.69
C GLY A 162 4.65 18.09 4.79
N THR A 163 4.29 18.58 5.98
CA THR A 163 3.90 17.73 7.11
C THR A 163 2.75 16.79 6.74
N ARG A 164 2.86 15.52 7.15
CA ARG A 164 1.87 14.47 6.94
C ARG A 164 1.12 14.17 8.24
N ILE A 165 -0.14 13.76 8.10
CA ILE A 165 -0.99 13.28 9.19
C ILE A 165 -1.29 11.81 8.96
N GLY A 166 -1.11 10.98 9.99
CA GLY A 166 -1.27 9.53 9.91
C GLY A 166 -2.70 9.02 10.03
N PRO A 167 -2.87 7.69 9.85
CA PRO A 167 -4.18 7.05 9.82
C PRO A 167 -4.94 7.10 11.15
N TYR A 168 -4.29 7.12 12.32
CA TYR A 168 -5.03 7.11 13.59
C TYR A 168 -5.73 8.44 13.85
N VAL A 169 -5.12 9.57 13.50
CA VAL A 169 -5.79 10.88 13.51
C VAL A 169 -6.99 10.87 12.57
N HIS A 170 -6.82 10.38 11.34
CA HIS A 170 -7.91 10.31 10.37
C HIS A 170 -9.06 9.45 10.90
N VAL A 171 -8.78 8.20 11.30
CA VAL A 171 -9.78 7.24 11.76
C VAL A 171 -10.47 7.65 13.06
N GLY A 172 -9.73 8.27 13.98
CA GLY A 172 -10.22 8.68 15.29
C GLY A 172 -11.03 9.97 15.28
N PHE A 173 -10.67 10.94 14.45
CA PHE A 173 -11.26 12.29 14.53
C PHE A 173 -11.94 12.79 13.27
N LEU A 174 -11.55 12.32 12.08
CA LEU A 174 -11.88 13.00 10.83
C LEU A 174 -12.64 12.12 9.83
N LYS A 175 -12.62 10.78 9.98
CA LYS A 175 -13.19 9.86 9.00
C LYS A 175 -14.68 10.14 8.75
N SER A 176 -15.50 10.29 9.78
CA SER A 176 -16.93 10.59 9.62
C SER A 176 -17.22 11.91 8.90
N GLU A 177 -16.28 12.84 8.90
CA GLU A 177 -16.42 14.17 8.29
C GLU A 177 -15.88 14.22 6.86
N LEU A 178 -14.96 13.32 6.51
CA LEU A 178 -14.24 13.30 5.23
C LEU A 178 -14.62 12.13 4.31
N SER A 179 -15.25 11.07 4.84
CA SER A 179 -15.54 9.86 4.07
C SER A 179 -16.85 9.95 3.29
N SER A 180 -16.85 9.46 2.05
CA SER A 180 -18.05 8.94 1.40
C SER A 180 -18.29 7.50 1.88
N ASN A 181 -19.50 7.15 2.32
CA ASN A 181 -19.83 5.79 2.79
C ASN A 181 -19.84 4.76 1.64
N CYS A 182 -18.65 4.31 1.22
CA CYS A 182 -18.45 3.52 0.00
C CYS A 182 -18.84 2.03 0.13
N THR A 183 -18.79 1.46 1.35
CA THR A 183 -18.91 0.01 1.56
C THR A 183 -20.01 -0.38 2.52
N ALA A 184 -20.90 0.54 2.90
CA ALA A 184 -21.96 0.27 3.89
C ALA A 184 -22.95 -0.84 3.46
N ALA A 185 -23.01 -1.15 2.16
CA ALA A 185 -23.85 -2.22 1.60
C ALA A 185 -23.12 -3.58 1.46
N SER A 186 -21.81 -3.63 1.72
CA SER A 186 -20.96 -4.79 1.47
C SER A 186 -20.48 -5.43 2.78
N THR A 187 -20.42 -6.76 2.83
CA THR A 187 -19.84 -7.52 3.95
C THR A 187 -18.31 -7.48 3.96
N LEU A 188 -17.68 -6.84 2.97
CA LEU A 188 -16.22 -6.75 2.86
C LEU A 188 -15.66 -5.72 3.84
N LEU A 189 -14.77 -6.18 4.71
CA LEU A 189 -13.93 -5.28 5.49
C LEU A 189 -13.05 -4.45 4.56
N SER A 190 -13.03 -3.14 4.80
CA SER A 190 -12.30 -2.18 3.99
C SER A 190 -11.53 -1.20 4.88
N GLN A 191 -10.50 -0.58 4.32
CA GLN A 191 -9.75 0.48 4.97
C GLN A 191 -9.74 1.72 4.09
N GLU A 192 -10.21 2.83 4.62
CA GLU A 192 -10.06 4.13 3.99
C GLU A 192 -8.88 4.86 4.63
N TYR A 193 -7.81 5.02 3.84
CA TYR A 193 -6.72 5.96 4.10
C TYR A 193 -5.70 5.86 2.94
N PRO A 194 -5.22 6.99 2.37
CA PRO A 194 -5.59 8.38 2.70
C PRO A 194 -7.07 8.72 2.42
N PRO A 195 -7.59 9.86 2.90
CA PRO A 195 -8.99 10.24 2.71
C PRO A 195 -9.42 10.18 1.25
N GLY A 196 -10.62 9.65 0.99
CA GLY A 196 -11.15 9.47 -0.36
C GLY A 196 -10.66 8.21 -1.10
N ILE A 197 -9.69 7.47 -0.54
CA ILE A 197 -9.20 6.21 -1.10
C ILE A 197 -9.55 5.04 -0.17
N THR A 198 -10.49 4.20 -0.63
CA THR A 198 -10.89 2.99 0.08
C THR A 198 -10.21 1.77 -0.55
N LEU A 199 -9.51 0.99 0.27
CA LEU A 199 -8.91 -0.28 -0.11
C LEU A 199 -9.79 -1.43 0.40
N VAL A 200 -10.09 -2.36 -0.50
CA VAL A 200 -10.84 -3.58 -0.20
C VAL A 200 -9.97 -4.78 -0.59
N PRO A 201 -9.35 -5.50 0.36
CA PRO A 201 -8.54 -6.67 0.04
C PRO A 201 -9.44 -7.80 -0.44
N MET A 202 -9.52 -7.97 -1.76
CA MET A 202 -10.34 -8.98 -2.41
C MET A 202 -9.57 -10.29 -2.48
N LYS A 203 -10.18 -11.39 -2.03
CA LYS A 203 -9.58 -12.72 -2.19
C LYS A 203 -9.31 -12.98 -3.69
N SER A 204 -8.10 -13.38 -4.03
CA SER A 204 -7.66 -13.50 -5.42
C SER A 204 -6.69 -14.68 -5.61
N SER A 205 -6.45 -15.03 -6.87
CA SER A 205 -5.49 -16.07 -7.26
C SER A 205 -4.05 -15.53 -7.36
N THR A 206 -3.67 -14.65 -6.42
CA THR A 206 -2.34 -14.04 -6.38
C THR A 206 -1.25 -15.00 -5.88
N LEU A 207 0.01 -14.62 -6.06
CA LEU A 207 1.15 -15.39 -5.61
C LEU A 207 1.32 -15.35 -4.09
N ARG A 208 1.79 -16.46 -3.54
CA ARG A 208 2.18 -16.54 -2.13
C ARG A 208 3.31 -15.54 -1.83
N PRO A 209 3.34 -14.93 -0.63
CA PRO A 209 2.54 -15.28 0.55
C PRO A 209 1.16 -14.61 0.63
N PHE A 210 0.83 -13.73 -0.32
CA PHE A 210 -0.46 -13.04 -0.34
C PHE A 210 -1.62 -13.99 -0.65
N ARG A 211 -2.83 -13.51 -0.35
CA ARG A 211 -4.10 -14.21 -0.59
C ARG A 211 -5.17 -13.28 -1.17
N THR A 212 -4.83 -12.01 -1.30
CA THR A 212 -5.74 -10.92 -1.64
C THR A 212 -5.02 -9.96 -2.59
N THR A 213 -5.82 -9.35 -3.47
CA THR A 213 -5.45 -8.19 -4.26
C THR A 213 -6.30 -7.02 -3.75
N ASN A 214 -5.69 -5.86 -3.53
CA ASN A 214 -6.38 -4.68 -3.07
C ASN A 214 -7.17 -4.07 -4.21
N LEU A 215 -8.49 -4.20 -4.19
CA LEU A 215 -9.36 -3.37 -4.99
C LEU A 215 -9.34 -1.96 -4.42
N VAL A 216 -9.03 -0.96 -5.24
CA VAL A 216 -9.09 0.45 -4.82
C VAL A 216 -10.39 1.07 -5.33
N VAL A 217 -11.10 1.74 -4.43
CA VAL A 217 -12.37 2.43 -4.69
C VAL A 217 -12.22 3.90 -4.32
N ILE A 218 -12.48 4.78 -5.28
CA ILE A 218 -12.50 6.24 -5.09
C ILE A 218 -13.87 6.75 -5.55
N GLN A 219 -14.51 7.57 -4.74
CA GLN A 219 -15.83 8.15 -5.04
C GLN A 219 -15.81 9.66 -4.84
N ALA A 220 -16.69 10.34 -5.55
CA ALA A 220 -16.94 11.76 -5.33
C ALA A 220 -17.43 12.00 -3.88
N THR A 221 -16.75 12.87 -3.13
CA THR A 221 -17.16 13.22 -1.75
C THR A 221 -18.21 14.33 -1.72
N SER A 222 -18.25 15.18 -2.74
CA SER A 222 -19.31 16.16 -2.98
C SER A 222 -19.91 15.97 -4.37
N GLY A 223 -21.24 15.96 -4.48
CA GLY A 223 -21.99 15.66 -5.72
C GLY A 223 -21.82 16.66 -6.88
N THR A 224 -20.87 17.58 -6.79
CA THR A 224 -20.50 18.51 -7.85
C THR A 224 -19.00 18.48 -8.05
N CYS A 225 -18.57 18.28 -9.30
CA CYS A 225 -17.19 18.44 -9.73
C CYS A 225 -16.72 19.86 -9.42
N GLY A 226 -16.04 20.05 -8.30
CA GLY A 226 -15.45 21.34 -7.87
C GLY A 226 -14.19 21.67 -8.65
N SER A 227 -14.15 21.31 -9.94
CA SER A 227 -12.90 21.29 -10.69
C SER A 227 -12.34 22.68 -10.90
N LYS A 228 -11.05 22.83 -10.54
CA LYS A 228 -10.21 23.99 -10.90
C LYS A 228 -9.70 23.90 -12.35
N ARG A 229 -9.84 22.75 -13.01
CA ARG A 229 -9.31 22.42 -14.35
C ARG A 229 -10.42 22.03 -15.34
N SER A 230 -10.33 22.47 -16.58
CA SER A 230 -11.33 22.18 -17.63
C SER A 230 -10.90 21.08 -18.61
N ASP A 231 -9.69 20.53 -18.48
CA ASP A 231 -9.01 19.68 -19.47
C ASP A 231 -8.74 18.23 -18.99
N TYR A 232 -9.68 17.63 -18.25
CA TYR A 232 -9.54 16.21 -17.89
C TYR A 232 -9.72 15.31 -19.11
N PHE A 233 -8.91 14.25 -19.14
CA PHE A 233 -8.99 13.20 -20.14
C PHE A 233 -10.25 12.35 -19.98
N ALA A 234 -10.63 12.04 -18.73
CA ALA A 234 -11.84 11.32 -18.39
C ALA A 234 -12.42 11.84 -17.06
N CYS A 235 -13.75 11.84 -16.95
CA CYS A 235 -14.46 12.22 -15.74
C CYS A 235 -15.49 11.14 -15.36
N GLY A 236 -15.52 10.77 -14.08
CA GLY A 236 -16.51 9.86 -13.49
C GLY A 236 -17.01 10.37 -12.15
N ASP A 237 -17.93 9.61 -11.56
CA ASP A 237 -18.42 9.82 -10.19
C ASP A 237 -17.84 8.77 -9.22
N ALA A 238 -17.31 7.67 -9.77
CA ALA A 238 -16.52 6.67 -9.05
C ALA A 238 -15.42 6.07 -9.94
N LEU A 239 -14.37 5.57 -9.31
CA LEU A 239 -13.27 4.82 -9.92
C LEU A 239 -13.02 3.52 -9.16
N LEU A 240 -12.98 2.42 -9.91
CA LEU A 240 -12.44 1.14 -9.46
C LEU A 240 -11.07 0.89 -10.08
N ILE A 241 -10.12 0.39 -9.29
CA ILE A 241 -8.80 -0.01 -9.78
C ILE A 241 -8.55 -1.45 -9.41
N ASP A 242 -8.16 -2.25 -10.41
CA ASP A 242 -7.86 -3.67 -10.29
C ASP A 242 -8.96 -4.48 -9.57
N PRO A 243 -10.15 -4.65 -10.19
CA PRO A 243 -11.25 -5.45 -9.65
C PRO A 243 -10.97 -6.96 -9.73
N GLY A 244 -9.71 -7.38 -9.62
CA GLY A 244 -9.31 -8.77 -9.69
C GLY A 244 -9.62 -9.50 -8.39
N CYS A 245 -10.38 -10.57 -8.51
CA CYS A 245 -10.82 -11.37 -7.38
C CYS A 245 -11.22 -12.77 -7.87
N CYS A 246 -11.12 -13.77 -6.99
CA CYS A 246 -11.55 -15.12 -7.33
C CYS A 246 -13.08 -15.24 -7.32
N SER A 247 -13.61 -16.21 -8.07
CA SER A 247 -15.06 -16.46 -8.20
C SER A 247 -15.84 -16.54 -6.89
N GLN A 248 -15.22 -16.96 -5.77
CA GLN A 248 -15.88 -17.04 -4.47
C GLN A 248 -16.33 -15.69 -3.89
N VAL A 249 -15.77 -14.57 -4.35
CA VAL A 249 -16.12 -13.22 -3.87
C VAL A 249 -16.78 -12.34 -4.96
N HIS A 250 -17.27 -12.97 -6.04
CA HIS A 250 -17.93 -12.26 -7.14
C HIS A 250 -19.27 -11.63 -6.73
N THR A 251 -19.97 -12.21 -5.76
CA THR A 251 -21.24 -11.65 -5.27
C THR A 251 -20.98 -10.34 -4.54
N GLU A 252 -19.98 -10.33 -3.66
CA GLU A 252 -19.57 -9.16 -2.90
C GLU A 252 -19.01 -8.07 -3.81
N LEU A 253 -18.25 -8.43 -4.85
CA LEU A 253 -17.84 -7.48 -5.89
C LEU A 253 -19.06 -6.90 -6.64
N ALA A 254 -20.03 -7.75 -7.00
CA ALA A 254 -21.25 -7.30 -7.68
C ALA A 254 -22.06 -6.33 -6.81
N ASP A 255 -22.23 -6.63 -5.52
CA ASP A 255 -22.93 -5.77 -4.57
C ASP A 255 -22.22 -4.43 -4.40
N LEU A 256 -20.89 -4.46 -4.30
CA LEU A 256 -20.07 -3.25 -4.28
C LEU A 256 -20.27 -2.42 -5.56
N VAL A 257 -20.11 -3.01 -6.75
CA VAL A 257 -20.29 -2.31 -8.03
C VAL A 257 -21.71 -1.74 -8.16
N ASN A 258 -22.73 -2.47 -7.72
CA ASN A 258 -24.13 -2.02 -7.76
C ASN A 258 -24.41 -0.85 -6.82
N SER A 259 -23.64 -0.72 -5.73
CA SER A 259 -23.72 0.40 -4.79
C SER A 259 -23.00 1.67 -5.28
N LEU A 260 -22.13 1.56 -6.29
CA LEU A 260 -21.40 2.69 -6.84
C LEU A 260 -22.26 3.54 -7.79
N PRO A 261 -21.96 4.84 -7.93
CA PRO A 261 -22.49 5.69 -9.00
C PRO A 261 -22.37 5.05 -10.39
N LYS A 262 -23.39 5.26 -11.23
CA LYS A 262 -23.44 4.67 -12.58
C LYS A 262 -22.33 5.15 -13.50
N LYS A 263 -21.88 6.41 -13.36
CA LYS A 263 -20.76 6.97 -14.13
C LYS A 263 -19.42 6.47 -13.58
N LEU A 264 -19.19 5.17 -13.80
CA LEU A 264 -18.07 4.44 -13.24
C LEU A 264 -16.90 4.39 -14.24
N LEU A 265 -15.73 4.85 -13.80
CA LEU A 265 -14.47 4.54 -14.45
C LEU A 265 -13.88 3.28 -13.83
N VAL A 266 -13.23 2.47 -14.64
CA VAL A 266 -12.48 1.30 -14.20
C VAL A 266 -11.07 1.45 -14.76
N LEU A 267 -10.04 1.30 -13.95
CA LEU A 267 -8.67 1.25 -14.41
C LEU A 267 -8.03 -0.08 -14.03
N VAL A 268 -7.21 -0.60 -14.93
CA VAL A 268 -6.40 -1.79 -14.69
C VAL A 268 -4.93 -1.41 -14.75
N THR A 269 -4.16 -1.74 -13.71
CA THR A 269 -2.73 -1.46 -13.64
C THR A 269 -1.96 -2.32 -14.63
N HIS A 270 -2.28 -3.62 -14.71
CA HIS A 270 -1.68 -4.57 -15.65
C HIS A 270 -2.53 -5.84 -15.81
N HIS A 271 -2.07 -6.78 -16.66
CA HIS A 271 -2.90 -7.84 -17.22
C HIS A 271 -2.90 -9.13 -16.41
N HIS A 272 -2.19 -9.21 -15.28
CA HIS A 272 -2.17 -10.44 -14.49
C HIS A 272 -3.56 -10.73 -13.93
N ASN A 273 -3.89 -12.02 -13.86
CA ASN A 273 -5.26 -12.48 -13.68
C ASN A 273 -5.89 -11.95 -12.38
N ASP A 274 -5.11 -11.90 -11.30
CA ASP A 274 -5.52 -11.41 -10.00
C ASP A 274 -5.80 -9.89 -9.94
N HIS A 275 -5.65 -9.15 -11.05
CA HIS A 275 -6.06 -7.75 -11.22
C HIS A 275 -7.27 -7.59 -12.15
N ILE A 276 -7.52 -8.57 -13.03
CA ILE A 276 -8.51 -8.46 -14.12
C ILE A 276 -9.67 -9.45 -14.05
N GLU A 277 -9.60 -10.46 -13.19
CA GLU A 277 -10.58 -11.57 -13.16
C GLU A 277 -12.02 -11.05 -12.96
N GLY A 278 -12.22 -10.08 -12.06
CA GLY A 278 -13.54 -9.52 -11.77
C GLY A 278 -14.00 -8.43 -12.75
N LEU A 279 -13.24 -8.08 -13.80
CA LEU A 279 -13.71 -7.15 -14.85
C LEU A 279 -15.04 -7.59 -15.47
N SER A 280 -15.21 -8.91 -15.66
CA SER A 280 -16.45 -9.48 -16.21
C SER A 280 -17.67 -9.27 -15.29
N VAL A 281 -17.43 -9.21 -13.97
CA VAL A 281 -18.45 -8.88 -12.96
C VAL A 281 -18.81 -7.41 -13.05
N VAL A 282 -17.80 -6.54 -13.10
CA VAL A 282 -18.00 -5.08 -13.23
C VAL A 282 -18.80 -4.77 -14.49
N GLN A 283 -18.41 -5.33 -15.64
CA GLN A 283 -19.08 -5.12 -16.92
C GLN A 283 -20.55 -5.58 -16.92
N ARG A 284 -20.84 -6.69 -16.22
CA ARG A 284 -22.21 -7.21 -16.10
C ARG A 284 -23.09 -6.34 -15.20
N CYS A 285 -22.55 -5.84 -14.08
CA CYS A 285 -23.29 -4.99 -13.13
C CYS A 285 -23.42 -3.54 -13.61
N ASN A 286 -22.42 -3.05 -14.34
CA ASN A 286 -22.43 -1.72 -14.94
C ASN A 286 -21.92 -1.77 -16.40
N PRO A 287 -22.82 -2.05 -17.38
CA PRO A 287 -22.46 -2.13 -18.79
C PRO A 287 -21.93 -0.83 -19.40
N ASP A 288 -22.24 0.32 -18.77
CA ASP A 288 -21.82 1.65 -19.20
C ASP A 288 -20.48 2.08 -18.58
N ALA A 289 -19.86 1.23 -17.75
CA ALA A 289 -18.57 1.50 -17.15
C ALA A 289 -17.48 1.66 -18.22
N VAL A 290 -16.60 2.65 -18.06
CA VAL A 290 -15.52 2.94 -19.00
C VAL A 290 -14.21 2.38 -18.49
N LEU A 291 -13.64 1.41 -19.22
CA LEU A 291 -12.33 0.85 -18.93
C LEU A 291 -11.22 1.77 -19.46
N LEU A 292 -10.36 2.24 -18.57
CA LEU A 292 -9.08 2.90 -18.83
C LEU A 292 -7.96 1.86 -18.70
N ILE A 293 -7.20 1.63 -19.77
CA ILE A 293 -6.20 0.56 -19.79
C ILE A 293 -5.08 0.88 -20.78
N HIS A 294 -3.86 0.45 -20.46
CA HIS A 294 -2.74 0.56 -21.40
C HIS A 294 -2.87 -0.44 -22.55
N GLU A 295 -2.48 -0.05 -23.76
CA GLU A 295 -2.62 -0.84 -24.98
C GLU A 295 -1.96 -2.22 -24.88
N ASN A 296 -0.74 -2.30 -24.34
CA ASN A 296 -0.04 -3.58 -24.17
C ASN A 296 -0.71 -4.50 -23.14
N THR A 297 -1.39 -3.92 -22.16
CA THR A 297 -2.17 -4.65 -21.17
C THR A 297 -3.43 -5.20 -21.83
N MET A 298 -4.15 -4.36 -22.58
CA MET A 298 -5.38 -4.75 -23.28
C MET A 298 -5.14 -5.89 -24.28
N LYS A 299 -4.00 -5.91 -24.99
CA LYS A 299 -3.63 -6.99 -25.91
C LYS A 299 -3.49 -8.36 -25.25
N ARG A 300 -3.28 -8.40 -23.93
CA ARG A 300 -3.06 -9.63 -23.15
C ARG A 300 -4.29 -10.07 -22.36
N ILE A 301 -5.33 -9.23 -22.25
CA ILE A 301 -6.58 -9.64 -21.61
C ILE A 301 -7.55 -10.23 -22.64
N GLY A 302 -8.23 -11.31 -22.27
CA GLY A 302 -9.18 -11.98 -23.15
C GLY A 302 -10.53 -11.23 -23.22
N LYS A 303 -11.28 -11.46 -24.30
CA LYS A 303 -12.68 -10.96 -24.43
C LYS A 303 -13.61 -11.46 -23.33
N GLY A 304 -13.24 -12.54 -22.64
CA GLY A 304 -13.96 -13.05 -21.47
C GLY A 304 -13.83 -12.16 -20.22
N ASN A 305 -12.77 -11.34 -20.14
CA ASN A 305 -12.60 -10.37 -19.06
C ASN A 305 -13.31 -9.05 -19.37
N TRP A 306 -13.14 -8.54 -20.60
CA TRP A 306 -13.79 -7.31 -21.05
C TRP A 306 -14.14 -7.42 -22.53
N SER A 307 -15.41 -7.17 -22.88
CA SER A 307 -15.93 -7.39 -24.23
C SER A 307 -16.37 -6.12 -24.96
N THR A 308 -16.49 -5.00 -24.27
CA THR A 308 -16.87 -3.69 -24.84
C THR A 308 -15.62 -2.87 -25.20
N GLY A 309 -15.84 -1.66 -25.71
CA GLY A 309 -14.75 -0.71 -25.96
C GLY A 309 -13.98 -0.36 -24.68
N TYR A 310 -12.77 0.18 -24.88
CA TYR A 310 -11.90 0.69 -23.82
C TYR A 310 -11.32 2.03 -24.27
N THR A 311 -10.83 2.81 -23.31
CA THR A 311 -10.09 4.04 -23.56
C THR A 311 -8.62 3.77 -23.25
N ALA A 312 -7.78 3.88 -24.28
CA ALA A 312 -6.34 3.69 -24.13
C ALA A 312 -5.72 4.83 -23.32
N VAL A 313 -4.95 4.49 -22.29
CA VAL A 313 -4.12 5.45 -21.53
C VAL A 313 -2.65 5.13 -21.74
N THR A 314 -1.82 6.17 -21.74
CA THR A 314 -0.39 6.12 -22.07
C THR A 314 0.51 6.71 -20.99
N GLY A 315 -0.07 7.39 -19.99
CA GLY A 315 0.63 8.06 -18.90
C GLY A 315 0.62 9.59 -19.08
N GLY A 316 0.35 10.29 -17.99
CA GLY A 316 0.24 11.75 -17.92
C GLY A 316 -1.19 12.27 -18.00
N GLU A 317 -2.17 11.43 -18.31
CA GLU A 317 -3.58 11.81 -18.37
C GLU A 317 -4.12 12.16 -16.98
N ASN A 318 -4.89 13.24 -16.88
CA ASN A 318 -5.59 13.61 -15.66
C ASN A 318 -7.03 13.08 -15.70
N VAL A 319 -7.43 12.37 -14.65
CA VAL A 319 -8.75 11.76 -14.48
C VAL A 319 -9.43 12.42 -13.28
N CYS A 320 -10.70 12.77 -13.42
CA CYS A 320 -11.47 13.43 -12.37
C CYS A 320 -12.60 12.51 -11.87
N ILE A 321 -12.67 12.32 -10.56
CA ILE A 321 -13.75 11.59 -9.89
C ILE A 321 -14.45 12.55 -8.92
N GLY A 322 -15.48 13.23 -9.40
CA GLY A 322 -16.11 14.33 -8.65
C GLY A 322 -15.11 15.45 -8.29
N ASP A 323 -14.72 15.50 -7.02
CA ASP A 323 -13.75 16.43 -6.42
C ASP A 323 -12.34 15.84 -6.21
N GLN A 324 -12.12 14.59 -6.62
CA GLN A 324 -10.83 13.90 -6.55
C GLN A 324 -10.12 13.96 -7.91
N GLU A 325 -8.90 14.52 -7.94
CA GLU A 325 -8.05 14.58 -9.12
C GLU A 325 -7.01 13.46 -9.06
N LEU A 326 -6.88 12.73 -10.17
CA LEU A 326 -5.90 11.66 -10.34
C LEU A 326 -5.06 11.93 -11.58
N GLN A 327 -3.81 11.49 -11.55
CA GLN A 327 -2.93 11.44 -12.71
C GLN A 327 -2.52 9.99 -12.99
N VAL A 328 -2.71 9.54 -14.22
CA VAL A 328 -2.26 8.24 -14.69
C VAL A 328 -0.75 8.29 -14.89
N ILE A 329 -0.01 7.29 -14.40
CA ILE A 329 1.45 7.25 -14.45
C ILE A 329 1.89 6.00 -15.19
N PHE A 330 2.51 6.17 -16.36
CA PHE A 330 3.20 5.04 -17.00
C PHE A 330 4.38 4.60 -16.14
N ALA A 331 4.39 3.32 -15.79
CA ALA A 331 5.27 2.73 -14.79
C ALA A 331 5.79 1.34 -15.24
N PRO A 332 6.43 1.23 -16.42
CA PRO A 332 6.93 -0.04 -16.91
C PRO A 332 8.02 -0.62 -16.00
N GLY A 333 8.24 -1.92 -16.10
CA GLY A 333 9.22 -2.63 -15.32
C GLY A 333 8.67 -3.98 -14.89
N HIS A 334 7.57 -3.97 -14.13
CA HIS A 334 6.82 -5.19 -13.80
C HIS A 334 6.28 -5.88 -15.06
N THR A 335 5.62 -5.11 -15.93
CA THR A 335 5.26 -5.48 -17.31
C THR A 335 5.50 -4.26 -18.22
N ASP A 336 5.44 -4.45 -19.53
CA ASP A 336 5.57 -3.38 -20.54
C ASP A 336 4.32 -2.50 -20.70
N GLY A 337 3.26 -2.77 -19.93
CA GLY A 337 2.02 -2.00 -19.91
C GLY A 337 1.55 -1.63 -18.51
N HIS A 338 2.44 -1.75 -17.52
CA HIS A 338 2.12 -1.45 -16.13
C HIS A 338 1.88 0.06 -15.92
N MET A 339 0.82 0.36 -15.21
CA MET A 339 0.38 1.72 -14.86
C MET A 339 0.29 1.90 -13.35
N GLY A 340 0.72 3.05 -12.86
CA GLY A 340 0.40 3.57 -11.53
C GLY A 340 -0.57 4.76 -11.61
N LEU A 341 -1.08 5.20 -10.46
CA LEU A 341 -1.94 6.38 -10.37
C LEU A 341 -1.54 7.24 -9.19
N LEU A 342 -1.32 8.52 -9.43
CA LEU A 342 -1.16 9.50 -8.37
C LEU A 342 -2.52 10.11 -8.04
N HIS A 343 -2.98 9.94 -6.80
CA HIS A 343 -4.08 10.70 -6.27
C HIS A 343 -3.57 12.08 -5.82
N VAL A 344 -3.88 13.11 -6.60
CA VAL A 344 -3.27 14.44 -6.48
C VAL A 344 -3.64 15.09 -5.15
N ASN A 345 -4.91 14.96 -4.72
CA ASN A 345 -5.42 15.58 -3.49
C ASN A 345 -4.64 15.13 -2.24
N THR A 346 -4.22 13.86 -2.18
CA THR A 346 -3.52 13.29 -1.00
C THR A 346 -2.03 13.01 -1.26
N ASN A 347 -1.54 13.30 -2.47
CA ASN A 347 -0.21 12.90 -2.95
C ASN A 347 0.09 11.40 -2.70
N ALA A 348 -0.93 10.55 -2.84
CA ALA A 348 -0.81 9.11 -2.64
C ALA A 348 -0.60 8.40 -3.98
N LEU A 349 0.39 7.52 -4.05
CA LEU A 349 0.71 6.80 -5.27
C LEU A 349 0.24 5.35 -5.17
N ILE A 350 -0.73 5.01 -6.01
CA ILE A 350 -1.16 3.64 -6.25
C ILE A 350 -0.15 3.02 -7.21
N VAL A 351 0.68 2.11 -6.68
CA VAL A 351 1.89 1.60 -7.36
C VAL A 351 1.66 0.29 -8.13
N GLY A 352 0.45 -0.27 -8.08
CA GLY A 352 0.20 -1.60 -8.67
C GLY A 352 1.13 -2.65 -8.05
N ASP A 353 1.65 -3.52 -8.93
CA ASP A 353 2.68 -4.52 -8.61
C ASP A 353 4.14 -4.05 -8.74
N HIS A 354 4.38 -2.74 -8.89
CA HIS A 354 5.76 -2.23 -8.90
C HIS A 354 6.46 -2.44 -7.54
N CYS A 355 5.70 -2.29 -6.45
CA CYS A 355 6.09 -2.65 -5.10
C CYS A 355 4.94 -3.41 -4.42
N VAL A 356 5.29 -4.30 -3.48
CA VAL A 356 4.33 -5.05 -2.67
C VAL A 356 4.66 -4.89 -1.19
N GLY A 357 3.67 -5.07 -0.31
CA GLY A 357 3.81 -4.82 1.14
C GLY A 357 4.73 -5.79 1.87
N HIS A 358 5.14 -6.89 1.24
CA HIS A 358 6.02 -7.91 1.82
C HIS A 358 6.84 -8.60 0.73
N GLY A 359 8.13 -8.80 0.98
CA GLY A 359 9.04 -9.45 0.03
C GLY A 359 9.45 -8.53 -1.11
N SER A 360 9.51 -9.07 -2.32
CA SER A 360 9.89 -8.34 -3.54
C SER A 360 8.90 -8.63 -4.65
N ALA A 361 8.66 -7.64 -5.50
CA ALA A 361 7.79 -7.74 -6.66
C ALA A 361 8.42 -8.66 -7.72
N ILE A 362 7.59 -9.36 -8.48
CA ILE A 362 8.09 -10.10 -9.65
C ILE A 362 8.15 -9.14 -10.83
N LEU A 363 8.96 -9.47 -11.83
CA LEU A 363 9.05 -8.76 -13.10
C LEU A 363 8.77 -9.81 -14.17
N ASP A 364 7.71 -9.64 -14.95
CA ASP A 364 7.27 -10.62 -15.92
C ASP A 364 7.98 -10.40 -17.25
N ASN A 365 9.12 -11.09 -17.43
CA ASN A 365 9.91 -11.00 -18.65
C ASN A 365 9.15 -11.49 -19.90
N ARG A 366 8.11 -12.31 -19.76
CA ARG A 366 7.27 -12.78 -20.88
C ARG A 366 6.28 -11.70 -21.33
N ALA A 367 6.02 -10.73 -20.47
CA ALA A 367 5.20 -9.55 -20.75
C ALA A 367 6.03 -8.26 -20.81
N GLY A 368 7.30 -8.36 -21.22
CA GLY A 368 8.19 -7.22 -21.45
C GLY A 368 8.71 -6.54 -20.17
N GLY A 369 8.45 -7.13 -19.01
CA GLY A 369 9.03 -6.67 -17.76
C GLY A 369 10.56 -6.76 -17.79
N ASN A 370 11.23 -5.71 -17.34
CA ASN A 370 12.69 -5.61 -17.38
C ASN A 370 13.24 -4.71 -16.25
N MET A 371 14.49 -4.94 -15.88
CA MET A 371 15.10 -4.24 -14.75
C MET A 371 15.42 -2.76 -15.05
N LYS A 372 15.75 -2.44 -16.31
CA LYS A 372 16.05 -1.06 -16.71
C LYS A 372 14.86 -0.14 -16.46
N ASP A 373 13.69 -0.53 -16.99
CA ASP A 373 12.45 0.21 -16.81
C ASP A 373 12.05 0.22 -15.34
N TYR A 374 12.22 -0.90 -14.62
CA TYR A 374 11.96 -0.95 -13.19
C TYR A 374 12.78 0.07 -12.38
N PHE A 375 14.08 0.17 -12.63
CA PHE A 375 14.94 1.17 -11.99
C PHE A 375 14.48 2.58 -12.34
N GLN A 376 14.21 2.87 -13.62
CA GLN A 376 13.76 4.19 -14.07
C GLN A 376 12.42 4.59 -13.45
N THR A 377 11.44 3.69 -13.42
CA THR A 377 10.14 3.89 -12.75
C THR A 377 10.31 4.11 -11.26
N THR A 378 11.19 3.36 -10.59
CA THR A 378 11.44 3.53 -9.15
C THR A 378 12.05 4.90 -8.84
N TYR A 379 13.02 5.38 -9.65
CA TYR A 379 13.55 6.74 -9.50
C TYR A 379 12.50 7.80 -9.79
N LYS A 380 11.66 7.61 -10.81
CA LYS A 380 10.52 8.50 -11.09
C LYS A 380 9.59 8.61 -9.88
N PHE A 381 9.26 7.50 -9.22
CA PHE A 381 8.45 7.50 -8.01
C PHE A 381 9.13 8.20 -6.83
N LEU A 382 10.45 8.08 -6.68
CA LEU A 382 11.21 8.84 -5.68
C LEU A 382 11.16 10.35 -5.95
N GLU A 383 11.34 10.77 -7.21
CA GLU A 383 11.26 12.19 -7.59
C GLU A 383 9.85 12.79 -7.39
N MET A 384 8.80 11.98 -7.53
CA MET A 384 7.42 12.39 -7.23
C MET A 384 7.19 12.64 -5.73
N SER A 385 8.04 12.11 -4.86
CA SER A 385 7.94 12.26 -3.40
C SER A 385 6.53 12.01 -2.85
N PRO A 386 5.89 10.86 -3.15
CA PRO A 386 4.55 10.57 -2.67
C PRO A 386 4.52 10.50 -1.14
N HIS A 387 3.37 10.79 -0.55
CA HIS A 387 3.17 10.72 0.89
C HIS A 387 2.80 9.32 1.38
N VAL A 388 2.21 8.50 0.51
CA VAL A 388 1.81 7.11 0.79
C VAL A 388 1.98 6.29 -0.49
N LEU A 389 2.48 5.06 -0.38
CA LEU A 389 2.40 4.08 -1.46
C LEU A 389 1.28 3.08 -1.18
N ILE A 390 0.47 2.81 -2.20
CA ILE A 390 -0.64 1.87 -2.15
C ILE A 390 -0.33 0.72 -3.12
N PRO A 391 0.23 -0.39 -2.62
CA PRO A 391 0.44 -1.60 -3.42
C PRO A 391 -0.87 -2.36 -3.61
N MET A 392 -0.92 -3.19 -4.64
CA MET A 392 -2.06 -4.11 -4.85
C MET A 392 -1.99 -5.35 -3.98
N HIS A 393 -0.86 -5.59 -3.30
CA HIS A 393 -0.70 -6.68 -2.36
C HIS A 393 -0.08 -6.20 -1.05
N GLY A 394 -0.74 -6.47 0.07
CA GLY A 394 -0.33 -6.05 1.40
C GLY A 394 -0.85 -4.67 1.82
N ARG A 395 -0.34 -4.17 2.94
CA ARG A 395 -0.75 -2.88 3.52
C ARG A 395 -0.18 -1.69 2.74
N ILE A 396 -0.84 -0.55 2.89
CA ILE A 396 -0.26 0.75 2.50
C ILE A 396 1.09 0.98 3.19
N ASN A 397 1.95 1.74 2.54
CA ASN A 397 3.24 2.12 3.10
C ASN A 397 3.30 3.63 3.36
N LEU A 398 3.57 3.99 4.62
CA LEU A 398 3.68 5.38 5.08
C LEU A 398 5.10 5.94 5.01
N TRP A 399 6.05 5.21 4.42
CA TRP A 399 7.45 5.62 4.27
C TRP A 399 7.95 5.34 2.84
N PRO A 400 7.42 6.07 1.84
CA PRO A 400 7.65 5.78 0.44
C PRO A 400 9.13 5.76 0.04
N LYS A 401 9.94 6.73 0.50
CA LYS A 401 11.39 6.72 0.28
C LYS A 401 11.98 5.42 0.81
N HIS A 402 11.66 5.05 2.05
CA HIS A 402 12.21 3.85 2.68
C HIS A 402 11.90 2.59 1.85
N MET A 403 10.64 2.41 1.43
CA MET A 403 10.24 1.26 0.61
C MET A 403 10.96 1.26 -0.75
N LEU A 404 10.90 2.35 -1.52
CA LEU A 404 11.47 2.43 -2.87
C LEU A 404 12.99 2.25 -2.84
N CYS A 405 13.70 2.90 -1.92
CA CYS A 405 15.15 2.72 -1.74
C CYS A 405 15.49 1.29 -1.30
N GLY A 406 14.67 0.67 -0.44
CA GLY A 406 14.84 -0.74 -0.06
C GLY A 406 14.78 -1.67 -1.27
N TYR A 407 13.82 -1.45 -2.17
CA TYR A 407 13.72 -2.19 -3.44
C TYR A 407 14.94 -1.98 -4.34
N LEU A 408 15.38 -0.73 -4.53
CA LEU A 408 16.57 -0.43 -5.31
C LEU A 408 17.83 -1.13 -4.76
N LYS A 409 18.04 -1.03 -3.44
CA LYS A 409 19.15 -1.68 -2.73
C LYS A 409 19.11 -3.19 -2.92
N ASN A 410 17.95 -3.82 -2.73
CA ASN A 410 17.78 -5.26 -2.90
C ASN A 410 18.11 -5.72 -4.33
N ARG A 411 17.69 -4.97 -5.35
CA ARG A 411 17.99 -5.28 -6.76
C ARG A 411 19.47 -5.09 -7.08
N LYS A 412 20.09 -3.99 -6.63
CA LYS A 412 21.54 -3.75 -6.81
C LYS A 412 22.39 -4.83 -6.12
N ALA A 413 22.02 -5.22 -4.90
CA ALA A 413 22.69 -6.30 -4.18
C ALA A 413 22.58 -7.64 -4.93
N ARG A 414 21.41 -7.91 -5.54
CA ARG A 414 21.23 -9.09 -6.40
C ARG A 414 22.14 -9.05 -7.63
N GLU A 415 22.25 -7.91 -8.30
CA GLU A 415 23.15 -7.72 -9.44
C GLU A 415 24.61 -7.95 -9.05
N ALA A 416 25.05 -7.41 -7.91
CA ALA A 416 26.39 -7.62 -7.40
C ALA A 416 26.70 -9.11 -7.16
N SER A 417 25.75 -9.85 -6.57
CA SER A 417 25.89 -11.29 -6.33
C SER A 417 25.94 -12.12 -7.62
N ILE A 418 25.12 -11.76 -8.62
CA ILE A 418 25.13 -12.38 -9.95
C ILE A 418 26.45 -12.09 -10.67
N LEU A 419 26.89 -10.84 -10.67
CA LEU A 419 28.14 -10.43 -11.30
C LEU A 419 29.34 -11.18 -10.67
N GLN A 420 29.40 -11.24 -9.34
CA GLN A 420 30.42 -12.00 -8.63
C GLN A 420 30.40 -13.50 -9.00
N SER A 421 29.22 -14.09 -9.21
CA SER A 421 29.11 -15.49 -9.66
C SER A 421 29.69 -15.68 -11.06
N ILE A 422 29.47 -14.72 -11.96
CA ILE A 422 30.01 -14.71 -13.33
C ILE A 422 31.53 -14.52 -13.32
N GLU A 423 32.04 -13.56 -12.55
CA GLU A 423 33.49 -13.33 -12.36
C GLU A 423 34.19 -14.58 -11.81
N ASN A 424 33.50 -15.37 -10.99
CA ASN A 424 33.94 -16.67 -10.50
C ASN A 424 33.66 -17.82 -11.48
N GLY A 425 33.53 -17.53 -12.77
CA GLY A 425 33.45 -18.49 -13.87
C GLY A 425 32.08 -19.13 -14.14
N ALA A 426 30.98 -18.59 -13.61
CA ALA A 426 29.64 -19.04 -14.03
C ALA A 426 29.34 -18.60 -15.47
N GLN A 427 28.90 -19.54 -16.33
CA GLN A 427 28.64 -19.25 -17.75
C GLN A 427 27.18 -19.52 -18.15
N THR A 428 26.48 -20.42 -17.45
CA THR A 428 25.09 -20.78 -17.74
C THR A 428 24.11 -20.23 -16.70
N LEU A 429 22.81 -20.23 -17.05
CA LEU A 429 21.73 -19.87 -16.13
C LEU A 429 21.76 -20.73 -14.85
N PHE A 430 21.99 -22.04 -14.99
CA PHE A 430 22.07 -22.95 -13.86
C PHE A 430 23.29 -22.67 -12.97
N ASP A 431 24.45 -22.35 -13.55
CA ASP A 431 25.65 -21.99 -12.77
C ASP A 431 25.39 -20.76 -11.90
N ILE A 432 24.78 -19.73 -12.50
CA ILE A 432 24.50 -18.48 -11.78
C ILE A 432 23.45 -18.71 -10.70
N VAL A 433 22.34 -19.41 -11.01
CA VAL A 433 21.29 -19.70 -10.03
C VAL A 433 21.85 -20.54 -8.87
N SER A 434 22.61 -21.60 -9.16
CA SER A 434 23.13 -22.51 -8.13
C SER A 434 24.14 -21.85 -7.20
N LYS A 435 24.91 -20.86 -7.69
CA LYS A 435 25.84 -20.05 -6.87
C LYS A 435 25.12 -18.92 -6.13
N THR A 436 24.24 -18.18 -6.79
CA THR A 436 23.57 -16.99 -6.24
C THR A 436 22.45 -17.34 -5.25
N TYR A 437 21.82 -18.50 -5.42
CA TYR A 437 20.68 -18.94 -4.61
C TYR A 437 20.98 -20.28 -3.89
N CYS A 438 22.26 -20.54 -3.56
CA CYS A 438 22.69 -21.79 -2.94
C CYS A 438 21.96 -22.11 -1.62
N ASP A 439 21.61 -21.08 -0.85
CA ASP A 439 20.93 -21.18 0.44
C ASP A 439 19.40 -21.13 0.33
N VAL A 440 18.85 -21.03 -0.89
CA VAL A 440 17.41 -21.00 -1.15
C VAL A 440 16.94 -22.40 -1.55
N ASP A 441 15.77 -22.81 -1.05
CA ASP A 441 15.14 -24.08 -1.44
C ASP A 441 15.09 -24.20 -2.98
N ARG A 442 15.56 -25.33 -3.50
CA ARG A 442 15.63 -25.63 -4.93
C ARG A 442 14.28 -25.51 -5.64
N LYS A 443 13.16 -25.67 -4.94
CA LYS A 443 11.82 -25.44 -5.50
C LYS A 443 11.63 -24.00 -6.00
N LEU A 444 12.35 -23.04 -5.42
CA LEU A 444 12.30 -21.63 -5.79
C LEU A 444 13.34 -21.26 -6.86
N TRP A 445 14.19 -22.20 -7.30
CA TRP A 445 15.20 -21.94 -8.32
C TRP A 445 14.59 -21.66 -9.70
N VAL A 446 13.43 -22.25 -10.00
CA VAL A 446 12.70 -21.95 -11.23
C VAL A 446 12.28 -20.46 -11.28
N PRO A 447 11.54 -19.92 -10.30
CA PRO A 447 11.32 -18.47 -10.18
C PRO A 447 12.61 -17.63 -10.17
N ALA A 448 13.64 -18.09 -9.45
CA ALA A 448 14.93 -17.38 -9.37
C ALA A 448 15.60 -17.25 -10.74
N SER A 449 15.47 -18.25 -11.61
CA SER A 449 16.07 -18.24 -12.95
C SER A 449 15.53 -17.11 -13.84
N PHE A 450 14.22 -16.84 -13.79
CA PHE A 450 13.62 -15.67 -14.46
C PHE A 450 14.20 -14.37 -13.93
N ASN A 451 14.40 -14.28 -12.61
CA ASN A 451 14.99 -13.10 -12.00
C ASN A 451 16.48 -12.93 -12.38
N VAL A 452 17.26 -14.02 -12.44
CA VAL A 452 18.65 -13.98 -12.92
C VAL A 452 18.71 -13.45 -14.35
N ARG A 453 17.85 -13.95 -15.25
CA ARG A 453 17.81 -13.49 -16.64
C ARG A 453 17.65 -11.97 -16.74
N LEU A 454 16.69 -11.42 -16.01
CA LEU A 454 16.41 -9.98 -15.98
C LEU A 454 17.61 -9.14 -15.54
N HIS A 455 18.33 -9.61 -14.52
CA HIS A 455 19.51 -8.92 -14.00
C HIS A 455 20.70 -9.02 -14.95
N VAL A 456 20.94 -10.18 -15.57
CA VAL A 456 22.01 -10.34 -16.57
C VAL A 456 21.73 -9.47 -17.81
N ASP A 457 20.49 -9.43 -18.30
CA ASP A 457 20.10 -8.56 -19.42
C ASP A 457 20.33 -7.08 -19.08
N HIS A 458 20.06 -6.67 -17.84
CA HIS A 458 20.31 -5.30 -17.40
C HIS A 458 21.79 -4.98 -17.26
N LEU A 459 22.58 -5.86 -16.63
CA LEU A 459 24.04 -5.72 -16.55
C LEU A 459 24.67 -5.64 -17.94
N ASN A 460 24.18 -6.44 -18.89
CA ASN A 460 24.59 -6.37 -20.29
C ASN A 460 24.27 -5.01 -20.91
N SER A 461 23.06 -4.49 -20.71
CA SER A 461 22.65 -3.18 -21.24
C SER A 461 23.47 -2.01 -20.70
N GLN A 462 24.21 -2.22 -19.60
CA GLN A 462 25.10 -1.25 -18.96
C GLN A 462 26.58 -1.52 -19.27
N ASP A 463 26.90 -2.48 -20.14
CA ASP A 463 28.26 -2.93 -20.45
C ASP A 463 29.07 -3.35 -19.20
N LYS A 464 28.38 -3.92 -18.19
CA LYS A 464 28.98 -4.33 -16.90
C LYS A 464 29.38 -5.80 -16.82
N LEU A 465 29.02 -6.62 -17.81
CA LEU A 465 29.41 -8.02 -17.82
C LEU A 465 30.89 -8.18 -18.17
N PRO A 466 31.61 -9.18 -17.62
CA PRO A 466 32.99 -9.47 -18.01
C PRO A 466 33.11 -9.76 -19.51
N LYS A 467 34.23 -9.33 -20.13
CA LYS A 467 34.44 -9.45 -21.58
C LYS A 467 34.48 -10.89 -22.09
N ASP A 468 34.82 -11.83 -21.22
CA ASP A 468 34.93 -13.26 -21.49
C ASP A 468 33.62 -14.02 -21.18
N PHE A 469 32.58 -13.35 -20.69
CA PHE A 469 31.27 -13.96 -20.48
C PHE A 469 30.53 -14.13 -21.81
N SER A 470 30.19 -15.37 -22.17
CA SER A 470 29.47 -15.66 -23.41
C SER A 470 27.95 -15.48 -23.24
N LEU A 471 27.44 -14.34 -23.71
CA LEU A 471 25.99 -14.08 -23.75
C LEU A 471 25.22 -15.07 -24.61
N GLU A 472 25.84 -15.60 -25.67
CA GLU A 472 25.26 -16.63 -26.52
C GLU A 472 25.06 -17.93 -25.74
N MET A 473 26.08 -18.38 -25.01
CA MET A 473 26.00 -19.56 -24.15
C MET A 473 24.97 -19.39 -23.04
N PHE A 474 24.98 -18.24 -22.36
CA PHE A 474 24.01 -17.94 -21.32
C PHE A 474 22.57 -17.93 -21.87
N SER A 475 22.34 -17.27 -23.01
CA SER A 475 21.01 -17.21 -23.64
C SER A 475 20.55 -18.57 -24.13
N GLY A 476 21.43 -19.37 -24.75
CA GLY A 476 21.13 -20.74 -25.12
C GLY A 476 20.69 -21.58 -23.91
N SER A 477 21.38 -21.45 -22.77
CA SER A 477 20.98 -22.16 -21.53
C SER A 477 19.64 -21.69 -20.94
N CYS A 478 19.26 -20.42 -21.19
CA CYS A 478 17.93 -19.92 -20.82
C CYS A 478 16.84 -20.54 -21.69
N ASP A 479 17.07 -20.63 -23.01
CA ASP A 479 16.12 -21.19 -23.95
C ASP A 479 15.91 -22.69 -23.74
N GLU A 480 16.98 -23.44 -23.45
CA GLU A 480 16.93 -24.84 -23.06
C GLU A 480 16.09 -25.05 -21.79
N PHE A 481 16.35 -24.24 -20.76
CA PHE A 481 15.59 -24.27 -19.52
C PHE A 481 14.11 -23.97 -19.75
N MET A 482 13.80 -22.93 -20.53
CA MET A 482 12.42 -22.56 -20.88
C MET A 482 11.70 -23.68 -21.64
N SER A 483 12.39 -24.32 -22.57
CA SER A 483 11.85 -25.46 -23.32
C SER A 483 11.57 -26.65 -22.40
N SER A 484 12.41 -26.88 -21.38
CA SER A 484 12.20 -27.97 -20.41
C SER A 484 10.99 -27.77 -19.50
N LEU A 485 10.56 -26.52 -19.27
CA LEU A 485 9.37 -26.21 -18.48
C LEU A 485 8.05 -26.38 -19.26
N GLN A 486 8.14 -26.50 -20.59
CA GLN A 486 6.98 -26.68 -21.47
C GLN A 486 6.68 -28.16 -21.78
N GLN A 487 7.62 -29.06 -21.44
CA GLN A 487 7.48 -30.51 -21.50
C GLN A 487 6.94 -31.03 -20.17
#